data_AF-A0A1G0L7P3-F1
#
_entry.id   AF-A0A1G0L7P3-F1
#
_cell.length_a   1.000
_cell.length_b   1.000
_cell.length_c   1.000
_cell.angle_alpha   90.00
_cell.angle_beta   90.00
_cell.angle_gamma   90.00
#
_symmetry.space_group_name_H-M   'P 1'
#
loop_
_entity.id
_entity.type
_entity.pdbx_description
1 polymer ?
#
loop_
_entity_poly.entity_id
_entity_poly.type
_entity_poly.pdbx_seq_one_letter_code
_entity_poly.pdbx_strand_id
1 'polypeptide(L)'
;MPARFLGFVAIGVACWPCLAGPLRAQERPSPQARQQSPRLAGFAAFGEGRYDEAIRQFRLALERGDTWDLIPGLIETIEARRRLGVIAPADTHRIGIIWVTDIYRVRFDGGRAHQRDITEQQKPPWQIQLGALRATIEAFSGGRWTLAFDEVDAVATYPEGSPLKPPNPDHLNLERYFLENTDRHDTYITFSNTTSPQMGLARRYPVVNGVLYGPHRGMVAVSYGSLSILLHEFFHAVEWVSDGLGGPVHGWREPGRSSFPLWRGTTEFDYYRWHFATTLRDRVWRTMNHTNRWRLVPSADRSAAQERILAAYAAIPLTARQEARELADSARRVQGANPARAAELLRRALALSPYAPEALLPVYEEMRERRPDAESLSVYARRLTDIRAVSAFVLWDSLATTVGAPLGAWWPEQLTRDGVALEWDATAGITAAGPYVVTLLRRTGRTAVTIEWVALLEDGGEVARQTRRASVSHNWPDQPYELSLPAYRVGARYTVRAHLTGVNGTDSHGIVLLRRK
;
A
#
# COMPACT_ATOMS: atom_id res chain seq x y z
N MET A 1 29.15 -29.22 13.21
CA MET A 1 27.99 -28.38 13.59
C MET A 1 27.42 -27.76 12.32
N PRO A 2 26.20 -28.08 11.88
CA PRO A 2 25.68 -27.56 10.63
C PRO A 2 25.06 -26.17 10.82
N ALA A 3 25.39 -25.27 9.89
CA ALA A 3 24.90 -23.89 9.83
C ALA A 3 23.41 -23.85 9.44
N ARG A 4 22.60 -23.16 10.25
CA ARG A 4 21.19 -22.87 9.95
C ARG A 4 21.13 -21.72 8.93
N PHE A 5 20.78 -22.05 7.69
CA PHE A 5 20.36 -21.09 6.67
C PHE A 5 18.97 -20.54 7.04
N LEU A 6 18.88 -19.25 7.37
CA LEU A 6 17.63 -18.50 7.40
C LEU A 6 17.30 -18.06 5.97
N GLY A 7 16.63 -18.94 5.22
CA GLY A 7 16.01 -18.58 3.95
C GLY A 7 14.76 -17.77 4.19
N PHE A 8 14.71 -16.54 3.69
CA PHE A 8 13.46 -15.81 3.50
C PHE A 8 12.61 -16.57 2.47
N VAL A 9 11.66 -17.36 2.98
CA VAL A 9 10.60 -17.93 2.15
C VAL A 9 9.64 -16.78 1.82
N ALA A 10 9.62 -16.35 0.57
CA ALA A 10 8.47 -15.62 0.05
C ALA A 10 7.29 -16.60 0.08
N ILE A 11 6.51 -16.56 1.17
CA ILE A 11 5.26 -17.32 1.25
C ILE A 11 4.29 -16.60 0.33
N GLY A 12 4.34 -16.94 -0.96
CA GLY A 12 3.18 -16.79 -1.82
C GLY A 12 2.13 -17.76 -1.28
N VAL A 13 1.32 -17.30 -0.31
CA VAL A 13 0.08 -17.98 0.03
C VAL A 13 -0.78 -17.86 -1.21
N ALA A 14 -0.66 -18.83 -2.12
CA ALA A 14 -1.70 -19.08 -3.08
C ALA A 14 -2.94 -19.35 -2.23
N CYS A 15 -3.89 -18.41 -2.25
CA CYS A 15 -5.20 -18.64 -1.67
C CYS A 15 -5.65 -20.00 -2.17
N TRP A 16 -5.88 -20.92 -1.22
CA TRP A 16 -6.54 -22.19 -1.49
C TRP A 16 -7.70 -21.86 -2.42
N PRO A 17 -7.85 -22.50 -3.59
CA PRO A 17 -8.93 -22.12 -4.47
C PRO A 17 -10.19 -22.36 -3.65
N CYS A 18 -10.96 -21.30 -3.42
CA CYS A 18 -12.37 -21.45 -3.13
C CYS A 18 -12.93 -22.12 -4.38
N LEU A 19 -12.81 -23.45 -4.43
CA LEU A 19 -13.32 -24.30 -5.48
C LEU A 19 -14.83 -24.19 -5.37
N ALA A 20 -15.39 -23.15 -5.98
CA ALA A 20 -16.67 -23.31 -6.64
C ALA A 20 -16.45 -24.54 -7.55
N GLY A 21 -17.00 -25.69 -7.15
CA GLY A 21 -17.05 -26.85 -8.03
C GLY A 21 -17.58 -26.40 -9.39
N PRO A 22 -17.21 -27.07 -10.50
CA PRO A 22 -17.64 -26.65 -11.84
C PRO A 22 -19.15 -26.44 -11.81
N LEU A 23 -19.55 -25.16 -11.88
CA LEU A 23 -20.95 -24.78 -11.95
C LEU A 23 -21.48 -25.51 -13.17
N ARG A 24 -22.31 -26.54 -12.95
CA ARG A 24 -23.14 -27.10 -14.02
C ARG A 24 -23.76 -25.88 -14.72
N ALA A 25 -23.72 -25.87 -16.05
CA ALA A 25 -24.35 -24.84 -16.85
C ALA A 25 -25.88 -24.92 -16.63
N GLN A 26 -26.35 -24.47 -15.46
CA GLN A 26 -27.73 -24.06 -15.28
C GLN A 26 -27.93 -22.89 -16.23
N GLU A 27 -29.01 -22.95 -17.00
CA GLU A 27 -29.40 -21.88 -17.90
C GLU A 27 -29.34 -20.55 -17.16
N ARG A 28 -28.36 -19.74 -17.57
CA ARG A 28 -28.14 -18.42 -16.99
C ARG A 28 -29.41 -17.62 -17.30
N PRO A 29 -30.17 -17.15 -16.29
CA PRO A 29 -31.34 -16.33 -16.57
C PRO A 29 -30.93 -15.13 -17.42
N SER A 30 -31.81 -14.74 -18.35
CA SER A 30 -31.54 -13.66 -19.29
C SER A 30 -31.12 -12.37 -18.54
N PRO A 31 -30.32 -11.49 -19.16
CA PRO A 31 -29.93 -10.21 -18.55
C PRO A 31 -31.13 -9.41 -18.01
N GLN A 32 -32.28 -9.45 -18.71
CA GLN A 32 -33.53 -8.83 -18.27
C GLN A 32 -34.13 -9.50 -17.02
N ALA A 33 -34.16 -10.83 -16.96
CA ALA A 33 -34.65 -11.55 -15.77
C ALA A 33 -33.78 -11.28 -14.53
N ARG A 34 -32.48 -11.04 -14.70
CA ARG A 34 -31.57 -10.66 -13.60
C ARG A 34 -31.81 -9.25 -13.07
N GLN A 35 -32.10 -8.31 -13.96
CA GLN A 35 -32.42 -6.92 -13.60
C GLN A 35 -33.72 -6.81 -12.77
N GLN A 36 -34.59 -7.83 -12.82
CA GLN A 36 -35.85 -7.86 -12.10
C GLN A 36 -35.85 -8.77 -10.85
N SER A 37 -34.68 -9.25 -10.40
CA SER A 37 -34.64 -10.08 -9.19
C SER A 37 -34.96 -9.26 -7.93
N PRO A 38 -35.81 -9.76 -7.01
CA PRO A 38 -36.08 -9.09 -5.73
C PRO A 38 -34.81 -8.74 -4.96
N ARG A 39 -33.77 -9.60 -5.05
CA ARG A 39 -32.46 -9.34 -4.46
C ARG A 39 -31.79 -8.07 -4.99
N LEU A 40 -31.77 -7.84 -6.31
CA LEU A 40 -31.18 -6.62 -6.87
C LEU A 40 -31.98 -5.37 -6.48
N ALA A 41 -33.31 -5.47 -6.50
CA ALA A 41 -34.18 -4.40 -6.01
C ALA A 41 -33.95 -4.09 -4.52
N GLY A 42 -33.72 -5.12 -3.70
CA GLY A 42 -33.38 -4.98 -2.28
C GLY A 42 -32.06 -4.24 -2.06
N PHE A 43 -31.02 -4.55 -2.84
CA PHE A 43 -29.76 -3.81 -2.77
C PHE A 43 -29.90 -2.35 -3.20
N ALA A 44 -30.65 -2.08 -4.28
CA ALA A 44 -30.89 -0.73 -4.76
C ALA A 44 -31.60 0.10 -3.69
N ALA A 45 -32.69 -0.44 -3.14
CA ALA A 45 -33.42 0.19 -2.05
C ALA A 45 -32.54 0.42 -0.81
N PHE A 46 -31.66 -0.54 -0.46
CA PHE A 46 -30.75 -0.39 0.67
C PHE A 46 -29.73 0.74 0.47
N GLY A 47 -29.08 0.79 -0.70
CA GLY A 47 -28.10 1.83 -1.03
C GLY A 47 -28.69 3.24 -1.13
N GLU A 48 -29.99 3.34 -1.44
CA GLU A 48 -30.77 4.58 -1.50
C GLU A 48 -31.40 4.99 -0.15
N GLY A 49 -31.23 4.19 0.90
CA GLY A 49 -31.82 4.46 2.22
C GLY A 49 -33.32 4.14 2.35
N ARG A 50 -33.91 3.42 1.37
CA ARG A 50 -35.30 2.95 1.40
C ARG A 50 -35.40 1.61 2.16
N TYR A 51 -35.11 1.65 3.47
CA TYR A 51 -34.88 0.45 4.28
C TYR A 51 -36.08 -0.52 4.36
N ASP A 52 -37.31 -0.01 4.49
CA ASP A 52 -38.50 -0.87 4.56
C ASP A 52 -38.73 -1.64 3.26
N GLU A 53 -38.51 -0.97 2.13
CA GLU A 53 -38.57 -1.59 0.81
C GLU A 53 -37.45 -2.63 0.64
N ALA A 54 -36.22 -2.32 1.09
CA ALA A 54 -35.11 -3.26 1.04
C ALA A 54 -35.43 -4.55 1.81
N ILE A 55 -35.92 -4.45 3.05
CA ILE A 55 -36.30 -5.61 3.88
C ILE A 55 -37.40 -6.41 3.20
N ARG A 56 -38.43 -5.74 2.66
CA ARG A 56 -39.53 -6.40 1.93
C ARG A 56 -39.01 -7.20 0.74
N GLN A 57 -38.13 -6.62 -0.06
CA GLN A 57 -37.54 -7.27 -1.24
C GLN A 57 -36.67 -8.47 -0.89
N PHE A 58 -35.89 -8.39 0.20
CA PHE A 58 -35.09 -9.52 0.68
C PHE A 58 -35.94 -10.66 1.26
N ARG A 59 -37.03 -10.35 1.98
CA ARG A 59 -37.99 -11.36 2.41
C ARG A 59 -38.68 -12.03 1.23
N LEU A 60 -39.09 -11.25 0.22
CA LEU A 60 -39.64 -11.79 -1.02
C LEU A 60 -38.64 -12.69 -1.76
N ALA A 61 -37.33 -12.36 -1.71
CA ALA A 61 -36.30 -13.23 -2.27
C ALA A 61 -36.26 -14.59 -1.56
N LEU A 62 -36.29 -14.61 -0.22
CA LEU A 62 -36.35 -15.85 0.58
C LEU A 62 -37.63 -16.65 0.28
N GLU A 63 -38.78 -15.99 0.20
CA GLU A 63 -40.07 -16.63 -0.13
C GLU A 63 -40.06 -17.28 -1.53
N ARG A 64 -39.31 -16.70 -2.47
CA ARG A 64 -39.10 -17.26 -3.82
C ARG A 64 -38.00 -18.32 -3.89
N GLY A 65 -37.48 -18.75 -2.74
CA GLY A 65 -36.47 -19.81 -2.65
C GLY A 65 -35.05 -19.34 -2.95
N ASP A 66 -34.73 -18.05 -2.84
CA ASP A 66 -33.34 -17.61 -2.86
C ASP A 66 -32.62 -18.18 -1.63
N THR A 67 -31.63 -19.03 -1.86
CA THR A 67 -30.88 -19.75 -0.81
C THR A 67 -29.66 -18.98 -0.33
N TRP A 68 -29.56 -17.69 -0.65
CA TRP A 68 -28.43 -16.87 -0.21
C TRP A 68 -28.45 -16.69 1.32
N ASP A 69 -27.55 -17.41 1.98
CA ASP A 69 -27.39 -17.54 3.44
C ASP A 69 -27.12 -16.22 4.16
N LEU A 70 -26.70 -15.19 3.42
CA LEU A 70 -26.43 -13.86 3.96
C LEU A 70 -27.68 -12.98 4.10
N ILE A 71 -28.82 -13.36 3.52
CA ILE A 71 -30.03 -12.50 3.55
C ILE A 71 -30.47 -12.16 5.00
N PRO A 72 -30.55 -13.12 5.95
CA PRO A 72 -30.91 -12.78 7.33
C PRO A 72 -29.96 -11.75 7.96
N GLY A 73 -28.65 -11.96 7.85
CA GLY A 73 -27.64 -11.03 8.36
C GLY A 73 -27.68 -9.66 7.66
N LEU A 74 -28.06 -9.62 6.38
CA LEU A 74 -28.26 -8.39 5.63
C LEU A 74 -29.50 -7.62 6.12
N ILE A 75 -30.62 -8.30 6.39
CA ILE A 75 -31.82 -7.68 6.97
C ILE A 75 -31.49 -7.02 8.33
N GLU A 76 -30.79 -7.72 9.22
CA GLU A 76 -30.34 -7.15 10.50
C GLU A 76 -29.46 -5.90 10.29
N THR A 77 -28.63 -5.91 9.25
CA THR A 77 -27.71 -4.82 8.93
C THR A 77 -28.45 -3.62 8.36
N ILE A 78 -29.49 -3.86 7.54
CA ILE A 78 -30.40 -2.82 7.05
C ILE A 78 -31.11 -2.16 8.23
N GLU A 79 -31.62 -2.95 9.18
CA GLU A 79 -32.25 -2.41 10.39
C GLU A 79 -31.26 -1.63 11.26
N ALA A 80 -30.03 -2.13 11.43
CA ALA A 80 -28.97 -1.42 12.14
C ALA A 80 -28.68 -0.07 11.47
N ARG A 81 -28.57 -0.05 10.14
CA ARG A 81 -28.36 1.19 9.39
C ARG A 81 -29.53 2.16 9.51
N ARG A 82 -30.77 1.64 9.45
CA ARG A 82 -32.00 2.42 9.62
C ARG A 82 -32.03 3.13 10.97
N ARG A 83 -31.67 2.44 12.05
CA ARG A 83 -31.65 3.00 13.42
C ARG A 83 -30.69 4.18 13.58
N LEU A 84 -29.64 4.27 12.74
CA LEU A 84 -28.70 5.38 12.78
C LEU A 84 -29.27 6.69 12.22
N GLY A 85 -30.35 6.64 11.42
CA GLY A 85 -30.93 7.82 10.79
C GLY A 85 -29.93 8.55 9.88
N VAL A 86 -29.91 9.88 9.98
CA VAL A 86 -28.91 10.73 9.33
C VAL A 86 -27.59 10.60 10.08
N ILE A 87 -26.52 10.22 9.38
CA ILE A 87 -25.19 10.07 9.96
C ILE A 87 -24.31 11.28 9.60
N ALA A 88 -23.40 11.62 10.51
CA ALA A 88 -22.28 12.52 10.27
C ALA A 88 -20.99 11.70 10.45
N PRO A 89 -20.47 11.07 9.38
CA PRO A 89 -19.34 10.16 9.50
C PRO A 89 -18.10 10.92 9.98
N ALA A 90 -17.35 10.28 10.88
CA ALA A 90 -16.10 10.83 11.40
C ALA A 90 -14.97 10.75 10.35
N ASP A 91 -15.05 9.79 9.43
CA ASP A 91 -14.11 9.63 8.31
C ASP A 91 -14.85 9.10 7.06
N THR A 92 -14.28 9.38 5.90
CA THR A 92 -14.78 8.96 4.59
C THR A 92 -13.66 8.24 3.85
N HIS A 93 -13.81 6.94 3.63
CA HIS A 93 -12.89 6.16 2.81
C HIS A 93 -13.16 6.42 1.34
N ARG A 94 -12.17 6.92 0.62
CA ARG A 94 -12.29 7.30 -0.78
C ARG A 94 -11.82 6.16 -1.66
N ILE A 95 -12.68 5.74 -2.56
CA ILE A 95 -12.46 4.57 -3.41
C ILE A 95 -12.45 5.00 -4.88
N GLY A 96 -11.36 4.70 -5.59
CA GLY A 96 -11.29 4.85 -7.03
C GLY A 96 -11.83 3.59 -7.73
N ILE A 97 -12.97 3.70 -8.39
CA ILE A 97 -13.59 2.65 -9.18
C ILE A 97 -13.03 2.68 -10.60
N ILE A 98 -12.51 1.54 -11.04
CA ILE A 98 -11.92 1.37 -12.37
C ILE A 98 -12.76 0.37 -13.14
N TRP A 99 -13.42 0.85 -14.19
CA TRP A 99 -14.16 0.00 -15.12
C TRP A 99 -13.25 -0.39 -16.28
N VAL A 100 -12.86 -1.66 -16.37
CA VAL A 100 -12.13 -2.13 -17.56
C VAL A 100 -13.14 -2.29 -18.68
N THR A 101 -13.17 -1.35 -19.62
CA THR A 101 -14.13 -1.35 -20.74
C THR A 101 -13.60 -2.12 -21.93
N ASP A 102 -12.29 -2.09 -22.13
CA ASP A 102 -11.62 -2.63 -23.31
C ASP A 102 -10.33 -3.33 -22.94
N ILE A 103 -10.04 -4.40 -23.68
CA ILE A 103 -8.85 -5.22 -23.50
C ILE A 103 -8.16 -5.42 -24.84
N TYR A 104 -6.87 -5.11 -24.87
CA TYR A 104 -6.01 -5.38 -26.01
C TYR A 104 -4.97 -6.43 -25.63
N ARG A 105 -4.93 -7.52 -26.40
CA ARG A 105 -3.86 -8.53 -26.32
C ARG A 105 -2.89 -8.31 -27.46
N VAL A 106 -1.64 -7.98 -27.13
CA VAL A 106 -0.57 -7.72 -28.11
C VAL A 106 0.09 -9.03 -28.48
N ARG A 107 -0.11 -9.49 -29.71
CA ARG A 107 0.46 -10.72 -30.28
C ARG A 107 1.96 -10.61 -30.50
N PHE A 108 2.65 -11.75 -30.57
CA PHE A 108 4.08 -11.89 -30.86
C PHE A 108 4.44 -11.34 -32.24
N ASP A 109 3.52 -11.39 -33.19
CA ASP A 109 3.66 -10.77 -34.52
C ASP A 109 3.47 -9.23 -34.51
N GLY A 110 3.24 -8.63 -33.33
CA GLY A 110 2.94 -7.21 -33.17
C GLY A 110 1.48 -6.84 -33.38
N GLY A 111 0.62 -7.79 -33.79
CA GLY A 111 -0.81 -7.59 -33.94
C GLY A 111 -1.52 -7.33 -32.61
N ARG A 112 -2.74 -6.78 -32.65
CA ARG A 112 -3.55 -6.56 -31.45
C ARG A 112 -4.91 -7.24 -31.61
N ALA A 113 -5.26 -8.09 -30.64
CA ALA A 113 -6.62 -8.61 -30.51
C ALA A 113 -7.39 -7.75 -29.50
N HIS A 114 -8.48 -7.14 -29.94
CA HIS A 114 -9.35 -6.31 -29.11
C HIS A 114 -10.55 -7.12 -28.62
N GLN A 115 -10.89 -6.95 -27.35
CA GLN A 115 -12.06 -7.52 -26.72
C GLN A 115 -12.72 -6.45 -25.85
N ARG A 116 -14.03 -6.24 -26.03
CA ARG A 116 -14.83 -5.46 -25.09
C ARG A 116 -15.03 -6.23 -23.79
N ASP A 117 -14.89 -5.55 -22.67
CA ASP A 117 -14.96 -6.14 -21.35
C ASP A 117 -16.23 -5.67 -20.62
N ILE A 118 -16.17 -4.74 -19.67
CA ILE A 118 -17.37 -4.16 -19.05
C ILE A 118 -18.10 -3.26 -20.04
N THR A 119 -19.40 -3.49 -20.21
CA THR A 119 -20.29 -2.66 -21.03
C THR A 119 -21.07 -1.66 -20.17
N GLU A 120 -21.58 -0.59 -20.78
CA GLU A 120 -22.46 0.38 -20.12
C GLU A 120 -23.70 -0.27 -19.47
N GLN A 121 -24.19 -1.39 -20.01
CA GLN A 121 -25.32 -2.12 -19.42
C GLN A 121 -24.95 -2.88 -18.14
N GLN A 122 -23.66 -3.12 -17.90
CA GLN A 122 -23.15 -3.88 -16.76
C GLN A 122 -22.72 -2.98 -15.60
N LYS A 123 -22.47 -1.69 -15.82
CA LYS A 123 -22.14 -0.73 -14.75
C LYS A 123 -23.28 -0.54 -13.73
N PRO A 124 -24.57 -0.35 -14.12
CA PRO A 124 -25.63 -0.04 -13.17
C PRO A 124 -25.85 -1.10 -12.08
N PRO A 125 -25.88 -2.41 -12.38
CA PRO A 125 -25.94 -3.43 -11.34
C PRO A 125 -24.80 -3.34 -10.32
N TRP A 126 -23.58 -3.01 -10.75
CA TRP A 126 -22.44 -2.83 -9.84
C TRP A 126 -22.54 -1.55 -9.02
N GLN A 127 -23.03 -0.45 -9.59
CA GLN A 127 -23.30 0.78 -8.86
C GLN A 127 -24.33 0.57 -7.74
N ILE A 128 -25.35 -0.26 -7.99
CA ILE A 128 -26.28 -0.72 -6.94
C ILE A 128 -25.53 -1.45 -5.82
N GLN A 129 -24.61 -2.37 -6.16
CA GLN A 129 -23.81 -3.07 -5.15
C GLN A 129 -22.87 -2.12 -4.38
N LEU A 130 -22.30 -1.10 -5.02
CA LEU A 130 -21.46 -0.09 -4.37
C LEU A 130 -22.26 0.74 -3.37
N GLY A 131 -23.50 1.12 -3.71
CA GLY A 131 -24.42 1.76 -2.78
C GLY A 131 -24.73 0.89 -1.55
N ALA A 132 -25.01 -0.41 -1.77
CA ALA A 132 -25.23 -1.36 -0.68
C ALA A 132 -23.96 -1.64 0.15
N LEU A 133 -22.78 -1.64 -0.46
CA LEU A 133 -21.49 -1.74 0.23
C LEU A 133 -21.32 -0.56 1.18
N ARG A 134 -21.52 0.68 0.69
CA ARG A 134 -21.47 1.89 1.53
C ARG A 134 -22.41 1.79 2.73
N ALA A 135 -23.68 1.46 2.48
CA ALA A 135 -24.68 1.33 3.56
C ALA A 135 -24.33 0.22 4.57
N THR A 136 -23.74 -0.89 4.11
CA THR A 136 -23.23 -1.96 4.98
C THR A 136 -22.09 -1.48 5.87
N ILE A 137 -21.13 -0.75 5.31
CA ILE A 137 -20.00 -0.19 6.06
C ILE A 137 -20.46 0.87 7.08
N GLU A 138 -21.43 1.70 6.72
CA GLU A 138 -22.05 2.65 7.64
C GLU A 138 -22.75 1.92 8.80
N ALA A 139 -23.45 0.82 8.51
CA ALA A 139 -24.08 0.00 9.55
C ALA A 139 -23.05 -0.63 10.50
N PHE A 140 -22.02 -1.28 9.94
CA PHE A 140 -21.00 -1.98 10.71
C PHE A 140 -20.18 -1.02 11.59
N SER A 141 -19.90 0.18 11.10
CA SER A 141 -19.16 1.20 11.84
C SER A 141 -20.00 2.00 12.84
N GLY A 142 -21.31 1.74 12.93
CA GLY A 142 -22.23 2.55 13.75
C GLY A 142 -22.35 4.00 13.26
N GLY A 143 -22.24 4.22 11.96
CA GLY A 143 -22.34 5.53 11.31
C GLY A 143 -21.08 6.38 11.38
N ARG A 144 -20.00 5.87 11.98
CA ARG A 144 -18.73 6.60 12.13
C ARG A 144 -17.92 6.64 10.84
N TRP A 145 -18.19 5.75 9.90
CA TRP A 145 -17.43 5.61 8.66
C TRP A 145 -18.35 5.47 7.46
N THR A 146 -18.01 6.15 6.37
CA THR A 146 -18.70 6.02 5.08
C THR A 146 -17.70 5.81 3.94
N LEU A 147 -18.23 5.52 2.75
CA LEU A 147 -17.47 5.35 1.52
C LEU A 147 -17.86 6.45 0.52
N ALA A 148 -16.86 6.99 -0.17
CA ALA A 148 -17.03 7.83 -1.35
C ALA A 148 -16.40 7.14 -2.56
N PHE A 149 -17.00 7.30 -3.73
CA PHE A 149 -16.58 6.64 -4.97
C PHE A 149 -16.29 7.70 -6.03
N ASP A 150 -15.13 7.59 -6.68
CA ASP A 150 -14.82 8.27 -7.93
C ASP A 150 -14.64 7.21 -9.02
N GLU A 151 -15.18 7.42 -10.22
CA GLU A 151 -15.16 6.42 -11.28
C GLU A 151 -14.26 6.82 -12.45
N VAL A 152 -13.59 5.85 -13.06
CA VAL A 152 -12.80 6.02 -14.29
C VAL A 152 -12.93 4.78 -15.19
N ASP A 153 -13.02 5.01 -16.49
CA ASP A 153 -12.93 3.94 -17.49
C ASP A 153 -11.47 3.67 -17.84
N ALA A 154 -11.12 2.40 -18.03
CA ALA A 154 -9.78 1.95 -18.30
C ALA A 154 -9.71 0.99 -19.48
N VAL A 155 -8.61 1.10 -20.22
CA VAL A 155 -8.23 0.18 -21.28
C VAL A 155 -7.08 -0.69 -20.78
N ALA A 156 -7.29 -1.99 -20.67
CA ALA A 156 -6.22 -2.89 -20.26
C ALA A 156 -5.42 -3.43 -21.47
N THR A 157 -4.10 -3.46 -21.37
CA THR A 157 -3.22 -4.01 -22.42
C THR A 157 -2.33 -5.11 -21.88
N TYR A 158 -2.41 -6.30 -22.48
CA TYR A 158 -1.66 -7.49 -22.06
C TYR A 158 -0.74 -7.98 -23.19
N PRO A 159 0.52 -8.37 -22.90
CA PRO A 159 1.35 -9.12 -23.84
C PRO A 159 0.76 -10.52 -24.13
N GLU A 160 0.99 -11.04 -25.33
CA GLU A 160 0.64 -12.42 -25.69
C GLU A 160 1.45 -13.41 -24.88
N GLY A 161 0.80 -14.51 -24.49
CA GLY A 161 1.38 -15.50 -23.59
C GLY A 161 1.53 -15.05 -22.13
N SER A 162 1.13 -13.81 -21.78
CA SER A 162 1.15 -13.37 -20.38
C SER A 162 0.36 -14.36 -19.52
N PRO A 163 1.01 -15.05 -18.57
CA PRO A 163 0.35 -16.04 -17.72
C PRO A 163 -0.55 -15.38 -16.67
N LEU A 164 -0.57 -14.04 -16.63
CA LEU A 164 -1.22 -13.27 -15.59
C LEU A 164 -2.74 -13.33 -15.69
N LYS A 165 -3.31 -13.79 -14.58
CA LYS A 165 -4.68 -13.60 -14.13
C LYS A 165 -4.86 -12.13 -13.73
N PRO A 166 -5.60 -11.30 -14.49
CA PRO A 166 -5.71 -9.86 -14.22
C PRO A 166 -6.62 -9.56 -13.01
N PRO A 167 -6.63 -8.30 -12.49
CA PRO A 167 -6.02 -7.08 -13.02
C PRO A 167 -4.70 -6.73 -12.31
N ASN A 168 -3.58 -6.75 -13.05
CA ASN A 168 -2.38 -6.04 -12.60
C ASN A 168 -2.55 -4.56 -12.98
N PRO A 169 -2.46 -3.61 -12.02
CA PRO A 169 -2.53 -2.18 -12.32
C PRO A 169 -1.56 -1.71 -13.42
N ASP A 170 -0.42 -2.38 -13.60
CA ASP A 170 0.55 -2.10 -14.68
C ASP A 170 -0.03 -2.26 -16.10
N HIS A 171 -1.20 -2.89 -16.24
CA HIS A 171 -1.83 -3.10 -17.54
C HIS A 171 -2.98 -2.14 -17.81
N LEU A 172 -3.42 -1.32 -16.84
CA LEU A 172 -4.64 -0.51 -16.96
C LEU A 172 -4.47 0.79 -17.76
N ASN A 173 -3.24 1.14 -18.17
CA ASN A 173 -2.92 2.40 -18.87
C ASN A 173 -3.47 3.65 -18.15
N LEU A 174 -3.41 3.62 -16.81
CA LEU A 174 -3.93 4.67 -15.92
C LEU A 174 -2.82 5.41 -15.17
N GLU A 175 -1.58 5.41 -15.67
CA GLU A 175 -0.44 6.03 -14.96
C GLU A 175 -0.72 7.47 -14.51
N ARG A 176 -1.24 8.31 -15.42
CA ARG A 176 -1.59 9.70 -15.13
C ARG A 176 -2.72 9.81 -14.11
N TYR A 177 -3.74 8.95 -14.22
CA TYR A 177 -4.84 8.92 -13.27
C TYR A 177 -4.35 8.55 -11.86
N PHE A 178 -3.59 7.47 -11.72
CA PHE A 178 -3.04 7.06 -10.42
C PHE A 178 -2.17 8.14 -9.81
N LEU A 179 -1.43 8.85 -10.64
CA LEU A 179 -0.57 9.93 -10.21
C LEU A 179 -1.35 11.15 -9.70
N GLU A 180 -2.31 11.64 -10.49
CA GLU A 180 -3.16 12.78 -10.12
C GLU A 180 -4.11 12.48 -8.96
N ASN A 181 -4.33 11.19 -8.66
CA ASN A 181 -5.22 10.74 -7.60
C ASN A 181 -4.49 9.97 -6.48
N THR A 182 -3.15 10.02 -6.44
CA THR A 182 -2.36 9.32 -5.42
C THR A 182 -2.73 9.76 -4.00
N ASP A 183 -3.14 11.02 -3.83
CA ASP A 183 -3.58 11.63 -2.57
C ASP A 183 -5.11 11.69 -2.41
N ARG A 184 -5.86 11.07 -3.32
CA ARG A 184 -7.33 11.12 -3.34
C ARG A 184 -7.98 9.81 -2.93
N HIS A 185 -7.39 8.66 -3.27
CA HIS A 185 -8.00 7.35 -3.01
C HIS A 185 -7.20 6.51 -2.02
N ASP A 186 -7.93 5.82 -1.14
CA ASP A 186 -7.42 4.90 -0.13
C ASP A 186 -7.36 3.45 -0.65
N THR A 187 -8.35 3.11 -1.48
CA THR A 187 -8.51 1.81 -2.14
C THR A 187 -8.89 2.04 -3.60
N TYR A 188 -8.45 1.17 -4.51
CA TYR A 188 -9.06 1.09 -5.84
C TYR A 188 -9.79 -0.24 -6.02
N ILE A 189 -10.95 -0.19 -6.67
CA ILE A 189 -11.74 -1.36 -7.04
C ILE A 189 -11.77 -1.45 -8.55
N THR A 190 -11.31 -2.56 -9.11
CA THR A 190 -11.31 -2.82 -10.54
C THR A 190 -12.41 -3.83 -10.89
N PHE A 191 -13.31 -3.43 -11.79
CA PHE A 191 -14.35 -4.28 -12.36
C PHE A 191 -13.96 -4.72 -13.77
N SER A 192 -13.99 -6.03 -14.05
CA SER A 192 -13.56 -6.58 -15.35
C SER A 192 -14.16 -7.97 -15.65
N ASN A 193 -14.90 -8.18 -16.75
CA ASN A 193 -15.55 -9.47 -17.05
C ASN A 193 -14.58 -10.62 -17.39
N THR A 194 -13.37 -10.30 -17.82
CA THR A 194 -12.39 -11.26 -18.36
C THR A 194 -11.49 -11.90 -17.31
N THR A 195 -11.72 -11.68 -16.02
CA THR A 195 -10.74 -12.00 -14.98
C THR A 195 -11.19 -13.04 -13.95
N SER A 196 -10.24 -13.86 -13.52
CA SER A 196 -10.24 -14.71 -12.33
C SER A 196 -8.78 -14.73 -11.86
N PRO A 197 -8.47 -14.61 -10.55
CA PRO A 197 -9.38 -14.67 -9.42
C PRO A 197 -9.83 -13.28 -8.94
N GLN A 198 -10.98 -13.25 -8.26
CA GLN A 198 -11.34 -12.13 -7.38
C GLN A 198 -10.23 -11.98 -6.33
N MET A 199 -9.90 -10.73 -6.00
CA MET A 199 -8.74 -10.46 -5.17
C MET A 199 -8.89 -9.16 -4.41
N GLY A 200 -8.76 -9.26 -3.10
CA GLY A 200 -8.61 -8.18 -2.15
C GLY A 200 -7.23 -8.26 -1.53
N LEU A 201 -6.43 -7.21 -1.64
CA LEU A 201 -5.14 -7.12 -0.99
C LEU A 201 -4.66 -5.67 -0.83
N ALA A 202 -3.46 -5.47 -0.30
CA ALA A 202 -2.76 -4.19 -0.42
C ALA A 202 -1.70 -4.24 -1.53
N ARG A 203 -1.78 -3.30 -2.48
CA ARG A 203 -0.80 -3.19 -3.59
C ARG A 203 -0.31 -1.77 -3.73
N ARG A 204 0.87 -1.64 -4.33
CA ARG A 204 1.37 -0.36 -4.84
C ARG A 204 0.87 -0.14 -6.26
N TYR A 205 0.32 1.04 -6.51
CA TYR A 205 -0.20 1.41 -7.82
C TYR A 205 0.87 2.13 -8.63
N PRO A 206 1.00 1.82 -9.93
CA PRO A 206 2.03 2.40 -10.76
C PRO A 206 1.72 3.86 -11.06
N VAL A 207 2.65 4.74 -10.69
CA VAL A 207 2.73 6.12 -11.19
C VAL A 207 3.41 6.12 -12.56
N VAL A 208 4.36 5.20 -12.75
CA VAL A 208 4.96 4.86 -14.05
C VAL A 208 5.06 3.35 -14.11
N ASN A 209 4.28 2.73 -14.99
CA ASN A 209 4.20 1.26 -15.11
C ASN A 209 5.60 0.63 -15.23
N GLY A 210 5.87 -0.36 -14.37
CA GLY A 210 7.15 -1.08 -14.33
C GLY A 210 8.33 -0.32 -13.69
N VAL A 211 8.15 0.91 -13.22
CA VAL A 211 9.26 1.78 -12.78
C VAL A 211 8.99 2.38 -11.41
N LEU A 212 7.90 3.14 -11.29
CA LEU A 212 7.63 3.97 -10.13
C LEU A 212 6.25 3.64 -9.62
N TYR A 213 6.18 3.29 -8.35
CA TYR A 213 4.95 2.91 -7.69
C TYR A 213 4.68 3.83 -6.51
N GLY A 214 3.42 4.16 -6.31
CA GLY A 214 2.95 4.86 -5.14
C GLY A 214 2.99 4.01 -3.86
N PRO A 215 2.49 4.58 -2.76
CA PRO A 215 2.11 3.85 -1.53
C PRO A 215 1.46 2.49 -1.73
N HIS A 216 1.50 1.66 -0.68
CA HIS A 216 0.48 0.62 -0.52
C HIS A 216 -0.93 1.25 -0.35
N ARG A 217 -1.87 0.72 -1.12
CA ARG A 217 -3.30 1.05 -1.11
C ARG A 217 -4.10 -0.24 -1.08
N GLY A 218 -5.34 -0.15 -0.63
CA GLY A 218 -6.26 -1.26 -0.83
C GLY A 218 -6.46 -1.49 -2.32
N MET A 219 -6.53 -2.75 -2.71
CA MET A 219 -6.84 -3.19 -4.06
C MET A 219 -7.94 -4.22 -3.97
N VAL A 220 -9.00 -4.00 -4.72
CA VAL A 220 -10.06 -4.97 -4.94
C VAL A 220 -10.19 -5.20 -6.43
N ALA A 221 -10.29 -6.46 -6.83
CA ALA A 221 -10.54 -6.86 -8.19
C ALA A 221 -11.70 -7.85 -8.22
N VAL A 222 -12.74 -7.54 -9.00
CA VAL A 222 -13.93 -8.38 -9.10
C VAL A 222 -14.42 -8.41 -10.55
N SER A 223 -14.83 -9.59 -11.00
CA SER A 223 -15.14 -9.84 -12.41
C SER A 223 -16.56 -10.26 -12.70
N TYR A 224 -17.20 -10.77 -11.66
CA TYR A 224 -18.58 -11.18 -11.58
C TYR A 224 -18.85 -11.28 -10.09
N GLY A 225 -19.94 -10.73 -9.60
CA GLY A 225 -20.16 -10.83 -8.17
C GLY A 225 -21.44 -10.18 -7.66
N SER A 226 -21.76 -10.64 -6.47
CA SER A 226 -22.74 -10.09 -5.56
C SER A 226 -22.03 -9.16 -4.56
N LEU A 227 -22.82 -8.45 -3.76
CA LEU A 227 -22.34 -7.71 -2.60
C LEU A 227 -21.39 -8.55 -1.73
N SER A 228 -21.65 -9.85 -1.55
CA SER A 228 -20.78 -10.71 -0.72
C SER A 228 -19.35 -10.78 -1.21
N ILE A 229 -19.15 -10.98 -2.51
CA ILE A 229 -17.81 -11.03 -3.11
C ILE A 229 -17.14 -9.67 -2.97
N LEU A 230 -17.85 -8.60 -3.30
CA LEU A 230 -17.31 -7.25 -3.21
C LEU A 230 -16.92 -6.91 -1.75
N LEU A 231 -17.78 -7.25 -0.80
CA LEU A 231 -17.54 -7.05 0.62
C LEU A 231 -16.38 -7.91 1.11
N HIS A 232 -16.30 -9.18 0.67
CA HIS A 232 -15.22 -10.09 0.99
C HIS A 232 -13.87 -9.52 0.56
N GLU A 233 -13.70 -9.21 -0.72
CA GLU A 233 -12.43 -8.68 -1.22
C GLU A 233 -12.13 -7.29 -0.64
N PHE A 234 -13.14 -6.45 -0.40
CA PHE A 234 -12.94 -5.19 0.31
C PHE A 234 -12.41 -5.42 1.72
N PHE A 235 -12.91 -6.42 2.43
CA PHE A 235 -12.45 -6.75 3.78
C PHE A 235 -11.02 -7.26 3.79
N HIS A 236 -10.60 -8.06 2.81
CA HIS A 236 -9.20 -8.44 2.66
C HIS A 236 -8.32 -7.22 2.45
N ALA A 237 -8.75 -6.27 1.60
CA ALA A 237 -8.02 -5.02 1.42
C ALA A 237 -7.90 -4.26 2.76
N VAL A 238 -9.00 -4.16 3.53
CA VAL A 238 -9.01 -3.56 4.88
C VAL A 238 -8.04 -4.25 5.82
N GLU A 239 -8.07 -5.58 5.92
CA GLU A 239 -7.18 -6.37 6.79
C GLU A 239 -5.70 -6.18 6.40
N TRP A 240 -5.41 -6.08 5.11
CA TRP A 240 -4.05 -5.83 4.61
C TRP A 240 -3.54 -4.42 4.92
N VAL A 241 -4.39 -3.40 4.77
CA VAL A 241 -3.98 -2.01 4.99
C VAL A 241 -4.02 -1.60 6.46
N SER A 242 -4.66 -2.40 7.32
CA SER A 242 -4.69 -2.19 8.76
C SER A 242 -3.41 -2.71 9.40
N ASP A 243 -2.60 -1.81 9.94
CA ASP A 243 -1.36 -2.17 10.64
C ASP A 243 -1.63 -3.21 11.74
N GLY A 244 -1.07 -4.41 11.58
CA GLY A 244 -1.04 -5.44 12.62
C GLY A 244 -1.89 -6.70 12.42
N LEU A 245 -2.67 -6.82 11.34
CA LEU A 245 -3.40 -8.07 11.05
C LEU A 245 -2.64 -9.05 10.15
N GLY A 246 -1.59 -8.59 9.47
CA GLY A 246 -0.70 -9.47 8.69
C GLY A 246 -1.35 -10.06 7.43
N GLY A 247 -2.48 -9.50 6.98
CA GLY A 247 -3.25 -9.97 5.83
C GLY A 247 -4.51 -10.76 6.22
N PRO A 248 -5.19 -11.38 5.25
CA PRO A 248 -6.50 -11.97 5.44
C PRO A 248 -6.43 -13.33 6.14
N VAL A 249 -6.97 -13.38 7.36
CA VAL A 249 -6.87 -14.57 8.22
C VAL A 249 -8.05 -15.53 8.01
N HIS A 250 -9.12 -15.08 7.34
CA HIS A 250 -10.35 -15.85 7.12
C HIS A 250 -10.94 -16.42 8.42
N GLY A 251 -10.98 -15.59 9.47
CA GLY A 251 -11.33 -16.03 10.82
C GLY A 251 -12.71 -16.68 10.98
N TRP A 252 -13.57 -16.61 9.96
CA TRP A 252 -14.85 -17.29 9.96
C TRP A 252 -14.79 -18.79 9.67
N ARG A 253 -13.64 -19.29 9.19
CA ARG A 253 -13.39 -20.70 8.88
C ARG A 253 -12.18 -21.21 9.67
N GLU A 254 -12.11 -22.51 9.86
CA GLU A 254 -10.87 -23.14 10.31
C GLU A 254 -9.82 -23.12 9.19
N PRO A 255 -8.53 -22.93 9.49
CA PRO A 255 -7.93 -22.74 10.82
C PRO A 255 -7.93 -21.29 11.33
N GLY A 256 -8.37 -20.33 10.51
CA GLY A 256 -8.34 -18.90 10.82
C GLY A 256 -9.05 -18.52 12.12
N ARG A 257 -10.11 -19.25 12.47
CA ARG A 257 -10.90 -19.04 13.70
C ARG A 257 -10.05 -19.04 14.98
N SER A 258 -8.98 -19.84 15.03
CA SER A 258 -8.05 -19.87 16.18
C SER A 258 -7.35 -18.53 16.45
N SER A 259 -7.23 -17.66 15.44
CA SER A 259 -6.66 -16.31 15.58
C SER A 259 -7.63 -15.33 16.23
N PHE A 260 -8.92 -15.68 16.35
CA PHE A 260 -9.95 -14.81 16.92
C PHE A 260 -10.78 -15.56 17.97
N PRO A 261 -10.18 -15.92 19.13
CA PRO A 261 -10.82 -16.76 20.15
C PRO A 261 -12.03 -16.11 20.84
N LEU A 262 -12.30 -14.82 20.59
CA LEU A 262 -13.49 -14.11 21.08
C LEU A 262 -14.62 -14.03 20.04
N TRP A 263 -14.36 -14.36 18.78
CA TRP A 263 -15.40 -14.38 17.75
C TRP A 263 -16.32 -15.59 17.93
N ARG A 264 -17.64 -15.37 17.83
CA ARG A 264 -18.69 -16.38 18.06
C ARG A 264 -19.72 -16.48 16.93
N GLY A 265 -19.51 -15.71 15.85
CA GLY A 265 -20.41 -15.73 14.69
C GLY A 265 -20.38 -17.05 13.94
N THR A 266 -21.35 -17.25 13.06
CA THR A 266 -21.46 -18.45 12.21
C THR A 266 -21.27 -18.14 10.74
N THR A 267 -21.43 -16.87 10.35
CA THR A 267 -21.29 -16.42 8.97
C THR A 267 -20.08 -15.52 8.78
N GLU A 268 -19.67 -15.38 7.53
CA GLU A 268 -18.68 -14.39 7.10
C GLU A 268 -19.14 -12.95 7.41
N PHE A 269 -20.44 -12.68 7.30
CA PHE A 269 -21.03 -11.37 7.63
C PHE A 269 -20.89 -11.03 9.12
N ASP A 270 -21.12 -12.01 10.00
CA ASP A 270 -20.93 -11.85 11.45
C ASP A 270 -19.48 -11.55 11.79
N TYR A 271 -18.54 -12.17 11.06
CA TYR A 271 -17.11 -11.92 11.20
C TYR A 271 -16.74 -10.48 10.82
N TYR A 272 -17.23 -9.97 9.70
CA TYR A 272 -17.00 -8.58 9.31
C TYR A 272 -17.58 -7.60 10.32
N ARG A 273 -18.84 -7.82 10.73
CA ARG A 273 -19.51 -7.01 11.75
C ARG A 273 -18.73 -7.01 13.07
N TRP A 274 -18.28 -8.17 13.53
CA TRP A 274 -17.49 -8.31 14.75
C TRP A 274 -16.17 -7.55 14.68
N HIS A 275 -15.46 -7.63 13.56
CA HIS A 275 -14.21 -6.90 13.36
C HIS A 275 -14.41 -5.38 13.45
N PHE A 276 -15.44 -4.84 12.79
CA PHE A 276 -15.78 -3.41 12.92
C PHE A 276 -16.09 -2.99 14.35
N ALA A 277 -16.76 -3.87 15.12
CA ALA A 277 -17.09 -3.61 16.51
C ALA A 277 -15.90 -3.75 17.47
N THR A 278 -14.86 -4.50 17.09
CA THR A 278 -13.76 -4.89 17.99
C THR A 278 -12.40 -4.47 17.42
N THR A 279 -11.79 -5.32 16.60
CA THR A 279 -10.43 -5.19 16.07
C THR A 279 -10.19 -3.88 15.32
N LEU A 280 -11.17 -3.46 14.52
CA LEU A 280 -11.04 -2.30 13.64
C LEU A 280 -11.46 -0.99 14.31
N ARG A 281 -12.16 -1.05 15.45
CA ARG A 281 -12.90 0.09 16.03
C ARG A 281 -12.07 1.34 16.33
N ASP A 282 -10.79 1.23 16.67
CA ASP A 282 -9.96 2.40 17.01
C ASP A 282 -8.73 2.56 16.11
N ARG A 283 -8.29 1.49 15.44
CA ARG A 283 -7.08 1.48 14.61
C ARG A 283 -7.36 1.91 13.17
N VAL A 284 -8.45 1.38 12.60
CA VAL A 284 -8.74 1.47 11.16
C VAL A 284 -9.02 2.89 10.71
N TRP A 285 -9.64 3.72 11.54
CA TRP A 285 -9.94 5.10 11.15
C TRP A 285 -8.67 5.91 10.83
N ARG A 286 -7.59 5.69 11.57
CA ARG A 286 -6.32 6.39 11.32
C ARG A 286 -5.50 5.73 10.22
N THR A 287 -5.60 4.42 10.07
CA THR A 287 -4.74 3.65 9.16
C THR A 287 -5.39 3.33 7.82
N MET A 288 -6.69 3.51 7.63
CA MET A 288 -7.31 3.27 6.31
C MET A 288 -7.14 4.47 5.40
N ASN A 289 -7.41 5.65 5.95
CA ASN A 289 -7.23 6.90 5.25
C ASN A 289 -5.75 7.09 4.95
N HIS A 290 -5.43 7.07 3.67
CA HIS A 290 -4.07 7.12 3.24
C HIS A 290 -3.41 8.45 3.56
N THR A 291 -4.15 9.56 3.60
CA THR A 291 -3.57 10.87 3.97
C THR A 291 -3.16 10.87 5.44
N ASN A 292 -3.86 10.10 6.28
CA ASN A 292 -3.51 9.90 7.68
C ASN A 292 -2.28 9.01 7.84
N ARG A 293 -2.19 7.91 7.06
CA ARG A 293 -0.97 7.07 7.03
C ARG A 293 0.23 7.79 6.44
N TRP A 294 -0.05 8.61 5.44
CA TRP A 294 0.94 9.14 4.53
C TRP A 294 0.60 10.59 4.20
N ARG A 295 1.03 11.48 5.08
CA ARG A 295 0.96 12.91 4.80
C ARG A 295 1.94 13.23 3.69
N LEU A 296 1.43 13.19 2.45
CA LEU A 296 2.10 13.78 1.32
C LEU A 296 2.09 15.28 1.54
N VAL A 297 3.27 15.89 1.66
CA VAL A 297 3.42 17.33 1.45
C VAL A 297 3.76 17.50 -0.03
N PRO A 298 2.84 18.00 -0.87
CA PRO A 298 3.18 18.35 -2.24
C PRO A 298 4.30 19.40 -2.21
N SER A 299 5.42 19.14 -2.87
CA SER A 299 6.44 20.13 -3.13
C SER A 299 6.49 20.44 -4.63
N ALA A 300 6.80 21.67 -5.00
CA ALA A 300 6.97 22.05 -6.41
C ALA A 300 8.04 21.19 -7.11
N ASP A 301 9.09 20.82 -6.38
CA ASP A 301 10.15 19.92 -6.86
C ASP A 301 9.62 18.54 -7.25
N ARG A 302 8.61 18.02 -6.53
CA ARG A 302 7.99 16.73 -6.82
C ARG A 302 7.28 16.76 -8.16
N SER A 303 6.46 17.78 -8.43
CA SER A 303 5.76 17.92 -9.71
C SER A 303 6.74 18.01 -10.88
N ALA A 304 7.83 18.78 -10.74
CA ALA A 304 8.84 18.90 -11.78
C ALA A 304 9.61 17.59 -12.03
N ALA A 305 10.00 16.87 -10.98
CA ALA A 305 10.65 15.57 -11.09
C ALA A 305 9.73 14.53 -11.74
N GLN A 306 8.46 14.55 -11.38
CA GLN A 306 7.43 13.67 -11.92
C GLN A 306 7.22 13.87 -13.42
N GLU A 307 7.09 15.12 -13.89
CA GLU A 307 6.97 15.42 -15.32
C GLU A 307 8.21 14.96 -16.10
N ARG A 308 9.42 15.15 -15.54
CA ARG A 308 10.66 14.64 -16.16
C ARG A 308 10.67 13.12 -16.30
N ILE A 309 10.24 12.40 -15.26
CA ILE A 309 10.17 10.93 -15.30
C ILE A 309 9.12 10.51 -16.33
N LEU A 310 7.90 11.06 -16.29
CA LEU A 310 6.85 10.73 -17.26
C LEU A 310 7.30 10.96 -18.71
N ALA A 311 7.89 12.12 -18.98
CA ALA A 311 8.42 12.47 -20.30
C ALA A 311 9.51 11.48 -20.76
N ALA A 312 10.42 11.09 -19.86
CA ALA A 312 11.46 10.11 -20.17
C ALA A 312 10.89 8.72 -20.50
N TYR A 313 9.76 8.35 -19.91
CA TYR A 313 9.13 7.04 -20.16
C TYR A 313 8.11 7.04 -21.29
N ALA A 314 7.63 8.19 -21.75
CA ALA A 314 6.65 8.29 -22.84
C ALA A 314 7.07 7.50 -24.09
N ALA A 315 8.37 7.45 -24.38
CA ALA A 315 8.93 6.73 -25.54
C ALA A 315 9.41 5.29 -25.24
N ILE A 316 9.45 4.86 -23.98
CA ILE A 316 9.99 3.55 -23.59
C ILE A 316 8.83 2.55 -23.51
N PRO A 317 8.81 1.48 -24.32
CA PRO A 317 7.74 0.48 -24.29
C PRO A 317 7.61 -0.21 -22.92
N LEU A 318 6.38 -0.55 -22.52
CA LEU A 318 6.12 -1.24 -21.25
C LEU A 318 6.94 -2.53 -21.10
N THR A 319 7.10 -3.29 -22.18
CA THR A 319 7.90 -4.53 -22.21
C THR A 319 9.36 -4.28 -21.85
N ALA A 320 9.97 -3.20 -22.35
CA ALA A 320 11.34 -2.83 -21.99
C ALA A 320 11.46 -2.43 -20.52
N ARG A 321 10.44 -1.74 -19.97
CA ARG A 321 10.39 -1.40 -18.53
C ARG A 321 10.28 -2.66 -17.65
N GLN A 322 9.45 -3.62 -18.07
CA GLN A 322 9.28 -4.91 -17.39
C GLN A 322 10.57 -5.74 -17.44
N GLU A 323 11.21 -5.83 -18.61
CA GLU A 323 12.50 -6.50 -18.77
C GLU A 323 13.57 -5.86 -17.88
N ALA A 324 13.63 -4.52 -17.82
CA ALA A 324 14.56 -3.82 -16.93
C ALA A 324 14.37 -4.22 -15.46
N ARG A 325 13.12 -4.37 -15.01
CA ARG A 325 12.80 -4.84 -13.66
C ARG A 325 13.24 -6.29 -13.44
N GLU A 326 12.98 -7.19 -14.39
CA GLU A 326 13.40 -8.59 -14.31
C GLU A 326 14.93 -8.73 -14.26
N LEU A 327 15.65 -7.89 -15.01
CA LEU A 327 17.11 -7.80 -14.97
C LEU A 327 17.59 -7.33 -13.59
N ALA A 328 16.97 -6.29 -13.02
CA ALA A 328 17.32 -5.81 -11.68
C ALA A 328 17.02 -6.86 -10.59
N ASP A 329 15.90 -7.57 -10.68
CA ASP A 329 15.56 -8.68 -9.78
C ASP A 329 16.56 -9.84 -9.90
N SER A 330 16.99 -10.15 -11.12
CA SER A 330 18.02 -11.15 -11.39
C SER A 330 19.37 -10.73 -10.82
N ALA A 331 19.73 -9.45 -10.94
CA ALA A 331 20.94 -8.91 -10.34
C ALA A 331 20.94 -9.09 -8.81
N ARG A 332 19.83 -8.80 -8.13
CA ARG A 332 19.71 -9.02 -6.66
C ARG A 332 19.93 -10.48 -6.27
N ARG A 333 19.41 -11.43 -7.06
CA ARG A 333 19.60 -12.87 -6.80
C ARG A 333 21.06 -13.32 -6.91
N VAL A 334 21.85 -12.69 -7.79
CA VAL A 334 23.25 -13.09 -8.03
C VAL A 334 24.28 -12.18 -7.35
N GLN A 335 23.86 -11.05 -6.76
CA GLN A 335 24.76 -10.04 -6.17
C GLN A 335 25.79 -10.62 -5.20
N GLY A 336 25.40 -11.58 -4.35
CA GLY A 336 26.31 -12.21 -3.38
C GLY A 336 27.28 -13.21 -4.00
N ALA A 337 26.84 -13.97 -5.00
CA ALA A 337 27.64 -15.03 -5.62
C ALA A 337 28.52 -14.53 -6.76
N ASN A 338 28.06 -13.51 -7.50
CA ASN A 338 28.74 -12.93 -8.65
C ASN A 338 28.43 -11.42 -8.77
N PRO A 339 29.13 -10.57 -8.01
CA PRO A 339 28.92 -9.12 -8.03
C PRO A 339 29.15 -8.49 -9.41
N ALA A 340 30.08 -9.02 -10.21
CA ALA A 340 30.37 -8.51 -11.55
C ALA A 340 29.19 -8.73 -12.50
N ARG A 341 28.59 -9.93 -12.47
CA ARG A 341 27.37 -10.24 -13.23
C ARG A 341 26.19 -9.39 -12.76
N ALA A 342 26.05 -9.17 -11.46
CA ALA A 342 24.99 -8.32 -10.94
C ALA A 342 25.14 -6.87 -11.46
N ALA A 343 26.34 -6.30 -11.42
CA ALA A 343 26.63 -4.97 -11.97
C ALA A 343 26.31 -4.88 -13.48
N GLU A 344 26.66 -5.90 -14.27
CA GLU A 344 26.30 -5.97 -15.69
C GLU A 344 24.78 -5.95 -15.91
N LEU A 345 24.04 -6.77 -15.17
CA LEU A 345 22.57 -6.84 -15.24
C LEU A 345 21.92 -5.49 -14.86
N LEU A 346 22.43 -4.81 -13.84
CA LEU A 346 21.91 -3.49 -13.42
C LEU A 346 22.17 -2.42 -14.48
N ARG A 347 23.33 -2.43 -15.15
CA ARG A 347 23.61 -1.50 -16.27
C ARG A 347 22.70 -1.78 -17.47
N ARG A 348 22.46 -3.06 -17.80
CA ARG A 348 21.49 -3.44 -18.84
C ARG A 348 20.07 -2.99 -18.49
N ALA A 349 19.67 -3.11 -17.22
CA ALA A 349 18.39 -2.60 -16.74
C ALA A 349 18.27 -1.07 -16.96
N LEU A 350 19.31 -0.30 -16.63
CA LEU A 350 19.32 1.15 -16.83
C LEU A 350 19.39 1.58 -18.30
N ALA A 351 19.94 0.75 -19.18
CA ALA A 351 19.91 0.98 -20.62
C ALA A 351 18.49 0.86 -21.19
N LEU A 352 17.68 -0.07 -20.66
CA LEU A 352 16.28 -0.24 -21.04
C LEU A 352 15.34 0.75 -20.33
N SER A 353 15.67 1.13 -19.10
CA SER A 353 14.81 1.94 -18.22
C SER A 353 15.70 2.87 -17.37
N PRO A 354 15.94 4.12 -17.82
CA PRO A 354 16.92 5.04 -17.22
C PRO A 354 16.69 5.39 -15.75
N TYR A 355 15.46 5.25 -15.25
CA TYR A 355 15.10 5.45 -13.85
C TYR A 355 14.68 4.16 -13.15
N ALA A 356 15.07 2.96 -13.62
CA ALA A 356 14.82 1.71 -12.91
C ALA A 356 15.37 1.81 -11.46
N PRO A 357 14.52 1.96 -10.44
CA PRO A 357 14.96 2.42 -9.13
C PRO A 357 15.87 1.41 -8.43
N GLU A 358 15.64 0.12 -8.68
CA GLU A 358 16.44 -0.98 -8.12
C GLU A 358 17.85 -1.05 -8.73
N ALA A 359 18.06 -0.48 -9.92
CA ALA A 359 19.34 -0.44 -10.59
C ALA A 359 20.09 0.88 -10.38
N LEU A 360 19.35 1.98 -10.22
CA LEU A 360 19.91 3.32 -10.26
C LEU A 360 20.88 3.62 -9.10
N LEU A 361 20.52 3.25 -7.87
CA LEU A 361 21.38 3.48 -6.70
C LEU A 361 22.64 2.61 -6.71
N PRO A 362 22.54 1.27 -6.90
CA PRO A 362 23.75 0.43 -6.96
C PRO A 362 24.74 0.84 -8.06
N VAL A 363 24.25 1.21 -9.24
CA VAL A 363 25.13 1.65 -10.35
C VAL A 363 25.76 3.01 -10.05
N TYR A 364 25.01 3.95 -9.45
CA TYR A 364 25.58 5.22 -8.99
C TYR A 364 26.70 5.00 -7.95
N GLU A 365 26.49 4.12 -6.98
CA GLU A 365 27.49 3.82 -5.95
C GLU A 365 28.74 3.17 -6.54
N GLU A 366 28.57 2.18 -7.41
CA GLU A 366 29.69 1.54 -8.14
C GLU A 366 30.47 2.57 -8.96
N MET A 367 29.75 3.44 -9.69
CA MET A 367 30.37 4.52 -10.45
C MET A 367 31.14 5.45 -9.52
N ARG A 368 30.53 5.97 -8.45
CA ARG A 368 31.21 6.87 -7.51
C ARG A 368 32.53 6.30 -6.98
N GLU A 369 32.59 5.00 -6.68
CA GLU A 369 33.81 4.32 -6.22
C GLU A 369 34.92 4.27 -7.27
N ARG A 370 34.56 4.13 -8.56
CA ARG A 370 35.51 4.04 -9.67
C ARG A 370 36.06 5.39 -10.14
N ARG A 371 35.56 6.51 -9.59
CA ARG A 371 35.92 7.89 -10.00
C ARG A 371 35.78 8.15 -11.52
N PRO A 372 34.63 7.87 -12.16
CA PRO A 372 34.35 8.23 -13.54
C PRO A 372 34.28 9.76 -13.68
N ASP A 373 34.12 10.23 -14.92
CA ASP A 373 33.94 11.65 -15.20
C ASP A 373 32.74 12.23 -14.43
N ALA A 374 32.86 13.50 -14.05
CA ALA A 374 31.88 14.20 -13.22
C ALA A 374 30.53 14.32 -13.92
N GLU A 375 30.51 14.37 -15.26
CA GLU A 375 29.31 14.52 -16.07
C GLU A 375 28.42 13.28 -15.94
N SER A 376 28.98 12.08 -16.12
CA SER A 376 28.27 10.81 -15.97
C SER A 376 27.67 10.66 -14.57
N LEU A 377 28.44 10.97 -13.51
CA LEU A 377 27.92 10.95 -12.13
C LEU A 377 26.76 11.93 -11.92
N SER A 378 26.83 13.12 -12.54
CA SER A 378 25.79 14.13 -12.41
C SER A 378 24.45 13.67 -12.99
N VAL A 379 24.47 12.89 -14.08
CA VAL A 379 23.26 12.32 -14.71
C VAL A 379 22.59 11.33 -13.76
N TYR A 380 23.34 10.39 -13.19
CA TYR A 380 22.80 9.42 -12.22
C TYR A 380 22.33 10.10 -10.92
N ALA A 381 23.10 11.07 -10.42
CA ALA A 381 22.71 11.85 -9.23
C ALA A 381 21.40 12.62 -9.45
N ARG A 382 21.22 13.25 -10.61
CA ARG A 382 19.97 13.93 -10.98
C ARG A 382 18.80 12.95 -11.03
N ARG A 383 18.98 11.81 -11.70
CA ARG A 383 17.92 10.77 -11.78
C ARG A 383 17.56 10.22 -10.40
N LEU A 384 18.54 10.03 -9.51
CA LEU A 384 18.30 9.63 -8.13
C LEU A 384 17.54 10.70 -7.35
N THR A 385 17.85 11.97 -7.60
CA THR A 385 17.13 13.11 -7.00
C THR A 385 15.68 13.14 -7.46
N ASP A 386 15.43 12.97 -8.75
CA ASP A 386 14.09 12.89 -9.32
C ASP A 386 13.31 11.70 -8.75
N ILE A 387 13.92 10.51 -8.74
CA ILE A 387 13.30 9.32 -8.13
C ILE A 387 13.06 9.52 -6.65
N ARG A 388 13.94 10.19 -5.89
CA ARG A 388 13.70 10.48 -4.48
C ARG A 388 12.55 11.46 -4.27
N ALA A 389 12.44 12.49 -5.12
CA ALA A 389 11.37 13.48 -5.06
C ALA A 389 9.99 12.82 -5.28
N VAL A 390 9.91 11.81 -6.14
CA VAL A 390 8.63 11.12 -6.41
C VAL A 390 8.44 9.84 -5.58
N SER A 391 9.53 9.13 -5.25
CA SER A 391 9.56 7.90 -4.45
C SER A 391 9.77 8.14 -2.95
N ALA A 392 9.48 9.33 -2.41
CA ALA A 392 9.51 9.62 -0.97
C ALA A 392 8.70 8.62 -0.09
N PHE A 393 8.04 7.65 -0.74
CA PHE A 393 7.30 6.54 -0.21
C PHE A 393 7.99 5.16 -0.18
N VAL A 394 8.78 4.80 -1.20
CA VAL A 394 9.07 3.38 -1.50
C VAL A 394 10.08 2.74 -0.54
N LEU A 395 10.98 3.54 0.05
CA LEU A 395 12.04 3.12 0.97
C LEU A 395 11.81 3.54 2.44
N TRP A 396 10.70 4.22 2.71
CA TRP A 396 10.39 4.83 4.01
C TRP A 396 9.27 4.10 4.75
N ASP A 397 8.43 3.36 4.04
CA ASP A 397 7.23 2.70 4.56
C ASP A 397 7.54 1.63 5.62
N SER A 398 8.60 0.83 5.46
CA SER A 398 9.01 -0.14 6.49
C SER A 398 9.69 0.51 7.72
N LEU A 399 10.00 1.81 7.66
CA LEU A 399 10.69 2.54 8.73
C LEU A 399 9.75 3.56 9.40
N ALA A 400 8.81 4.18 8.71
CA ALA A 400 8.06 5.33 9.27
C ALA A 400 7.09 4.93 10.39
N THR A 401 6.38 3.81 10.27
CA THR A 401 5.37 3.38 11.28
C THR A 401 6.00 2.67 12.49
N THR A 402 7.18 2.06 12.33
CA THR A 402 7.89 1.36 13.42
C THR A 402 9.05 2.18 14.01
N VAL A 403 9.64 3.08 13.23
CA VAL A 403 10.96 3.70 13.49
C VAL A 403 10.93 5.24 13.49
N GLY A 404 9.96 5.88 12.82
CA GLY A 404 9.62 7.31 12.95
C GLY A 404 9.88 8.20 11.74
N ALA A 405 9.54 9.50 11.85
CA ALA A 405 9.73 10.52 10.83
C ALA A 405 11.20 10.98 10.76
N PRO A 406 11.76 11.26 9.57
CA PRO A 406 13.15 11.69 9.43
C PRO A 406 13.41 13.08 10.02
N LEU A 407 14.49 13.18 10.79
CA LEU A 407 15.05 14.46 11.24
C LEU A 407 16.23 14.90 10.36
N GLY A 408 17.00 13.93 9.84
CA GLY A 408 18.16 14.18 9.00
C GLY A 408 19.08 12.98 8.93
N ALA A 409 20.32 13.19 8.48
CA ALA A 409 21.30 12.14 8.22
C ALA A 409 22.68 12.48 8.79
N TRP A 410 23.56 11.48 8.88
CA TRP A 410 24.99 11.68 9.07
C TRP A 410 25.80 11.13 7.89
N TRP A 411 26.94 11.76 7.66
CA TRP A 411 27.87 11.46 6.57
C TRP A 411 29.29 11.21 7.10
N PRO A 412 30.13 10.44 6.38
CA PRO A 412 31.49 10.12 6.82
C PRO A 412 32.36 11.32 7.18
N GLU A 413 32.24 12.40 6.41
CA GLU A 413 32.97 13.65 6.60
C GLU A 413 32.60 14.40 7.89
N GLN A 414 31.47 14.05 8.51
CA GLN A 414 31.03 14.63 9.77
C GLN A 414 31.55 13.81 10.97
N LEU A 415 31.97 12.57 10.76
CA LEU A 415 32.38 11.64 11.82
C LEU A 415 33.87 11.76 12.11
N THR A 416 34.24 11.55 13.38
CA THR A 416 35.63 11.43 13.82
C THR A 416 35.81 10.11 14.57
N ARG A 417 37.07 9.70 14.78
CA ARG A 417 37.39 8.54 15.62
C ARG A 417 37.37 8.86 17.12
N ASP A 418 37.42 10.14 17.47
CA ASP A 418 37.41 10.61 18.86
C ASP A 418 35.99 10.96 19.35
N GLY A 419 35.01 10.99 18.44
CA GLY A 419 33.64 11.35 18.72
C GLY A 419 33.28 12.75 18.24
N VAL A 420 32.01 12.92 17.86
CA VAL A 420 31.44 14.20 17.42
C VAL A 420 29.97 14.30 17.87
N ALA A 421 29.53 15.50 18.23
CA ALA A 421 28.11 15.78 18.45
C ALA A 421 27.49 16.31 17.15
N LEU A 422 26.43 15.65 16.68
CA LEU A 422 25.63 16.09 15.54
C LEU A 422 24.22 16.47 15.99
N GLU A 423 23.60 17.40 15.28
CA GLU A 423 22.29 17.98 15.62
C GLU A 423 21.34 17.96 14.42
N TRP A 424 20.06 17.71 14.69
CA TRP A 424 18.98 17.67 13.69
C TRP A 424 17.73 18.38 14.23
N ASP A 425 17.09 19.20 13.39
CA ASP A 425 15.86 19.90 13.75
C ASP A 425 14.72 18.89 13.92
N ALA A 426 14.08 18.93 15.10
CA ALA A 426 12.97 18.07 15.49
C ALA A 426 11.66 18.84 15.67
N THR A 427 11.64 20.15 15.40
CA THR A 427 10.53 21.05 15.72
C THR A 427 9.21 20.58 15.12
N ALA A 428 9.22 20.13 13.87
CA ALA A 428 8.00 19.63 13.21
C ALA A 428 7.49 18.30 13.78
N GLY A 429 8.36 17.49 14.40
CA GLY A 429 8.02 16.18 14.95
C GLY A 429 7.57 16.22 16.42
N ILE A 430 7.94 17.26 17.17
CA ILE A 430 7.54 17.46 18.57
C ILE A 430 6.25 18.29 18.60
N THR A 431 5.15 17.66 18.98
CA THR A 431 3.79 18.25 18.91
C THR A 431 3.04 18.21 20.24
N ALA A 432 3.56 17.50 21.24
CA ALA A 432 2.97 17.41 22.56
C ALA A 432 4.01 16.92 23.58
N ALA A 433 3.71 17.07 24.87
CA ALA A 433 4.50 16.45 25.92
C ALA A 433 4.39 14.91 25.84
N GLY A 434 5.38 14.22 26.40
CA GLY A 434 5.39 12.77 26.55
C GLY A 434 6.62 12.08 25.97
N PRO A 435 6.57 10.74 25.86
CA PRO A 435 7.69 9.94 25.38
C PRO A 435 7.86 10.02 23.86
N TYR A 436 9.10 10.20 23.45
CA TYR A 436 9.58 10.13 22.08
C TYR A 436 10.65 9.06 21.94
N VAL A 437 10.73 8.45 20.77
CA VAL A 437 11.77 7.49 20.40
C VAL A 437 12.57 8.09 19.26
N VAL A 438 13.87 8.29 19.48
CA VAL A 438 14.84 8.63 18.45
C VAL A 438 15.55 7.35 18.02
N THR A 439 15.51 7.02 16.73
CA THR A 439 16.25 5.88 16.20
C THR A 439 17.31 6.35 15.24
N LEU A 440 18.55 5.90 15.47
CA LEU A 440 19.67 6.11 14.57
C LEU A 440 19.89 4.83 13.79
N LEU A 441 19.81 4.92 12.45
CA LEU A 441 19.88 3.78 11.56
C LEU A 441 21.00 3.93 10.55
N ARG A 442 21.93 2.96 10.53
CA ARG A 442 23.01 2.93 9.55
C ARG A 442 22.43 2.47 8.21
N ARG A 443 22.78 3.17 7.14
CA ARG A 443 22.36 2.88 5.77
C ARG A 443 23.45 2.16 4.98
N THR A 444 24.63 2.77 4.89
CA THR A 444 25.75 2.28 4.06
C THR A 444 27.11 2.58 4.73
N GLY A 445 28.21 2.43 3.99
CA GLY A 445 29.58 2.61 4.48
C GLY A 445 30.22 1.32 4.99
N ARG A 446 31.55 1.30 5.15
CA ARG A 446 32.31 0.11 5.58
C ARG A 446 32.46 -0.04 7.09
N THR A 447 32.21 1.03 7.85
CA THR A 447 32.49 1.10 9.28
C THR A 447 31.22 1.27 10.11
N ALA A 448 31.27 0.81 11.36
CA ALA A 448 30.19 1.00 12.33
C ALA A 448 30.32 2.36 13.01
N VAL A 449 29.23 2.84 13.60
CA VAL A 449 29.24 4.01 14.47
C VAL A 449 28.82 3.59 15.86
N THR A 450 29.54 4.05 16.87
CA THR A 450 29.09 3.98 18.25
C THR A 450 28.34 5.26 18.58
N ILE A 451 27.15 5.11 19.15
CA ILE A 451 26.36 6.18 19.73
C ILE A 451 26.58 6.11 21.23
N GLU A 452 26.96 7.21 21.86
CA GLU A 452 27.20 7.26 23.31
C GLU A 452 25.98 7.78 24.08
N TRP A 453 25.32 8.78 23.51
CA TRP A 453 24.11 9.37 24.06
C TRP A 453 23.30 10.06 22.97
N VAL A 454 22.01 10.25 23.27
CA VAL A 454 21.08 11.06 22.49
C VAL A 454 20.35 11.99 23.45
N ALA A 455 20.17 13.25 23.05
CA ALA A 455 19.51 14.29 23.83
C ALA A 455 18.47 15.04 22.99
N LEU A 456 17.41 15.51 23.64
CA LEU A 456 16.44 16.45 23.11
C LEU A 456 16.70 17.83 23.72
N LEU A 457 16.80 18.83 22.87
CA LEU A 457 17.01 20.23 23.23
C LEU A 457 15.76 21.03 22.88
N GLU A 458 15.39 21.98 23.74
CA GLU A 458 14.35 22.99 23.55
C GLU A 458 15.02 24.37 23.61
N ASP A 459 14.94 25.15 22.54
CA ASP A 459 15.60 26.47 22.39
C ASP A 459 17.12 26.42 22.74
N GLY A 460 17.77 25.29 22.46
CA GLY A 460 19.18 25.02 22.77
C GLY A 460 19.45 24.50 24.19
N GLY A 461 18.48 24.55 25.09
CA GLY A 461 18.57 23.94 26.42
C GLY A 461 18.22 22.45 26.40
N GLU A 462 19.05 21.60 27.00
CA GLU A 462 18.76 20.15 27.07
C GLU A 462 17.57 19.87 28.01
N VAL A 463 16.53 19.23 27.49
CA VAL A 463 15.29 18.90 28.24
C VAL A 463 15.13 17.40 28.50
N ALA A 464 15.83 16.55 27.75
CA ALA A 464 15.89 15.11 27.98
C ALA A 464 17.19 14.53 27.44
N ARG A 465 17.71 13.48 28.08
CA ARG A 465 18.86 12.71 27.60
C ARG A 465 18.71 11.24 27.95
N GLN A 466 19.17 10.39 27.04
CA GLN A 466 19.47 9.01 27.35
C GLN A 466 20.92 8.68 27.00
N THR A 467 21.66 8.24 28.02
CA THR A 467 23.06 7.82 27.90
C THR A 467 23.11 6.30 27.88
N ARG A 468 23.42 5.72 26.72
CA ARG A 468 23.57 4.28 26.52
C ARG A 468 24.51 4.08 25.35
N ARG A 469 25.65 3.44 25.59
CA ARG A 469 26.57 3.10 24.51
C ARG A 469 25.96 1.99 23.64
N ALA A 470 25.77 2.27 22.36
CA ALA A 470 25.27 1.29 21.39
C ALA A 470 26.00 1.42 20.06
N SER A 471 26.19 0.32 19.34
CA SER A 471 26.82 0.33 18.02
C SER A 471 25.80 0.08 16.93
N VAL A 472 25.80 0.94 15.92
CA VAL A 472 25.03 0.77 14.70
C VAL A 472 25.92 0.19 13.62
N SER A 473 25.59 -1.01 13.17
CA SER A 473 26.40 -1.77 12.22
C SER A 473 25.52 -2.61 11.29
N HIS A 474 26.11 -3.34 10.36
CA HIS A 474 25.37 -4.22 9.44
C HIS A 474 24.52 -5.26 10.20
N ASN A 475 25.03 -5.76 11.33
CA ASN A 475 24.35 -6.77 12.15
C ASN A 475 23.40 -6.16 13.20
N TRP A 476 23.43 -4.83 13.37
CA TRP A 476 22.66 -4.10 14.39
C TRP A 476 22.24 -2.75 13.77
N PRO A 477 21.29 -2.77 12.82
CA PRO A 477 21.06 -1.63 11.94
C PRO A 477 20.37 -0.45 12.62
N ASP A 478 19.69 -0.66 13.74
CA ASP A 478 18.89 0.32 14.45
C ASP A 478 19.21 0.36 15.95
N GLN A 479 19.22 1.56 16.54
CA GLN A 479 19.36 1.74 17.98
C GLN A 479 18.35 2.79 18.47
N PRO A 480 17.27 2.38 19.14
CA PRO A 480 16.28 3.30 19.68
C PRO A 480 16.76 3.95 20.99
N TYR A 481 16.40 5.21 21.16
CA TYR A 481 16.60 6.00 22.37
C TYR A 481 15.28 6.66 22.79
N GLU A 482 14.86 6.43 24.03
CA GLU A 482 13.63 7.00 24.59
C GLU A 482 13.94 8.31 25.32
N LEU A 483 13.29 9.39 24.89
CA LEU A 483 13.42 10.73 25.43
C LEU A 483 12.04 11.21 25.90
N SER A 484 11.90 11.57 27.18
CA SER A 484 10.64 12.06 27.73
C SER A 484 10.64 13.58 27.77
N LEU A 485 9.75 14.22 27.00
CA LEU A 485 9.52 15.66 27.04
C LEU A 485 8.48 15.98 28.13
N PRO A 486 8.84 16.60 29.27
CA PRO A 486 7.92 16.80 30.38
C PRO A 486 6.79 17.79 30.07
N ALA A 487 7.08 18.84 29.32
CA ALA A 487 6.13 19.86 28.91
C ALA A 487 6.43 20.27 27.47
N TYR A 488 5.38 20.56 26.69
CA TYR A 488 5.52 21.07 25.34
C TYR A 488 5.26 22.57 25.31
N ARG A 489 6.25 23.33 24.85
CA ARG A 489 6.13 24.76 24.58
C ARG A 489 5.84 25.00 23.11
N VAL A 490 4.68 25.62 22.84
CA VAL A 490 4.27 26.05 21.51
C VAL A 490 5.26 27.11 21.01
N GLY A 491 5.75 26.96 19.78
CA GLY A 491 6.68 27.88 19.14
C GLY A 491 8.16 27.72 19.53
N ALA A 492 8.47 26.84 20.48
CA ALA A 492 9.87 26.51 20.81
C ALA A 492 10.52 25.71 19.66
N ARG A 493 11.83 25.89 19.49
CA ARG A 493 12.63 25.09 18.56
C ARG A 493 13.11 23.83 19.27
N TYR A 494 12.81 22.67 18.70
CA TYR A 494 13.29 21.39 19.23
C TYR A 494 14.41 20.83 18.36
N THR A 495 15.46 20.30 18.98
CA THR A 495 16.62 19.72 18.29
C THR A 495 16.99 18.40 18.93
N VAL A 496 17.19 17.37 18.13
CA VAL A 496 17.81 16.13 18.58
C VAL A 496 19.31 16.24 18.40
N ARG A 497 20.06 15.92 19.43
CA ARG A 497 21.53 15.90 19.42
C ARG A 497 22.04 14.51 19.80
N ALA A 498 23.01 13.98 19.08
CA ALA A 498 23.63 12.69 19.41
C ALA A 498 25.16 12.75 19.32
N HIS A 499 25.83 12.00 20.19
CA HIS A 499 27.28 11.83 20.13
C HIS A 499 27.65 10.51 19.44
N LEU A 500 28.40 10.63 18.36
CA LEU A 500 28.72 9.57 17.41
C LEU A 500 30.23 9.42 17.27
N THR A 501 30.72 8.19 17.33
CA THR A 501 32.14 7.85 17.19
C THR A 501 32.31 6.80 16.10
N GLY A 502 33.16 7.07 15.10
CA GLY A 502 33.47 6.13 14.03
C GLY A 502 34.32 4.96 14.52
N VAL A 503 33.84 3.72 14.35
CA VAL A 503 34.52 2.50 14.79
C VAL A 503 35.34 1.93 13.65
N ASN A 504 36.67 1.87 13.82
CA ASN A 504 37.63 1.41 12.81
C ASN A 504 37.64 2.27 11.53
N GLY A 505 37.21 3.52 11.62
CA GLY A 505 37.14 4.49 10.54
C GLY A 505 35.84 5.29 10.59
N THR A 506 35.68 6.21 9.63
CA THR A 506 34.55 7.15 9.59
C THR A 506 33.62 6.90 8.40
N ASP A 507 33.92 5.92 7.55
CA ASP A 507 33.12 5.53 6.39
C ASP A 507 31.80 4.87 6.84
N SER A 508 30.85 5.69 7.29
CA SER A 508 29.53 5.28 7.73
C SER A 508 28.50 6.35 7.37
N HIS A 509 27.39 5.92 6.78
CA HIS A 509 26.26 6.78 6.45
C HIS A 509 25.03 6.31 7.22
N GLY A 510 24.19 7.22 7.66
CA GLY A 510 22.92 6.83 8.25
C GLY A 510 21.92 7.96 8.43
N ILE A 511 20.82 7.60 9.06
CA ILE A 511 19.63 8.44 9.18
C ILE A 511 19.14 8.48 10.62
N VAL A 512 18.62 9.64 11.03
CA VAL A 512 17.99 9.86 12.32
C VAL A 512 16.48 10.00 12.14
N LEU A 513 15.74 9.21 12.90
CA LEU A 513 14.28 9.11 12.86
C LEU A 513 13.71 9.44 14.24
N LEU A 514 12.52 10.04 14.28
CA LEU A 514 11.81 10.43 15.50
C LEU A 514 10.36 9.99 15.42
N ARG A 515 9.86 9.34 16.47
CA ARG A 515 8.42 9.11 16.66
C ARG A 515 7.99 9.38 18.08
N ARG A 516 6.71 9.69 18.26
CA ARG A 516 6.07 9.63 19.58
C ARG A 516 5.77 8.17 19.93
N LYS A 517 5.93 7.79 21.20
CA LYS A 517 5.64 6.44 21.68
C LYS A 517 4.17 6.23 21.98
#